data_AF-A0A4Q3RGD8-F1
#
_entry.id   AF-A0A4Q3RGD8-F1
#
_cell.length_a   1.000
_cell.length_b   1.000
_cell.length_c   1.000
_cell.angle_alpha   90.00
_cell.angle_beta   90.00
_cell.angle_gamma   90.00
#
_symmetry.space_group_name_H-M   'P 1'
#
loop_
_entity.id
_entity.type
_entity.pdbx_description
1 polymer ?
#
loop_
_entity_poly.entity_id
_entity_poly.type
_entity_poly.pdbx_seq_one_letter_code
_entity_poly.pdbx_strand_id
1 'polypeptide(L)'
;HVLISTGDKDMAQLVDDCVLLEDSFRDRLLDTQGVFEKFGVWPKQIIDYLTLMGDASDGIQGIPGVGTKTAAKLLQEYGDIAGILANVDHIKGKVGQNIRDHADSIPLNHQLASIVCDLPLEMDWHELKLSNPNVDHLRDLYTELEFRNQLQSLDHPNNPNSSTYQQTSQSIVKVEQKTETVIVENGIAEDHANLSSQDDQLGTATYHTVLKQEDWDALLQRMQQADHFAIDTETTSLDYRVAELVGFSVAFDAHDAYYIPVAHDYENAPAQLNREVILAQIKPMLENEQVKKIGHHLKYDAHIFANHGIYIQGWYFDTMLASYVLNAAATRHGMD
;
A
#
# COMPACT_ATOMS: atom_id res chain seq x y z
N HIS A 1 24.15 -10.63 -12.94
CA HIS A 1 22.83 -10.03 -13.23
C HIS A 1 22.85 -8.56 -12.82
N VAL A 2 22.20 -7.70 -13.59
CA VAL A 2 21.99 -6.27 -13.34
C VAL A 2 20.51 -6.09 -13.02
N LEU A 3 20.20 -5.29 -11.99
CA LEU A 3 18.83 -4.90 -11.64
C LEU A 3 18.68 -3.40 -11.91
N ILE A 4 17.79 -3.05 -12.81
CA ILE A 4 17.41 -1.66 -13.09
C ILE A 4 16.17 -1.35 -12.25
N SER A 5 16.30 -0.49 -11.24
CA SER A 5 15.16 -0.02 -10.43
C SER A 5 14.58 1.25 -11.06
N THR A 6 13.39 1.16 -11.65
CA THR A 6 12.67 2.30 -12.24
C THR A 6 11.17 2.02 -12.43
N GLY A 7 10.35 3.08 -12.37
CA GLY A 7 8.95 3.04 -12.81
C GLY A 7 8.78 3.29 -14.31
N ASP A 8 9.85 3.67 -15.00
CA ASP A 8 9.85 3.98 -16.42
C ASP A 8 9.76 2.70 -17.26
N LYS A 9 8.74 2.64 -18.12
CA LYS A 9 8.47 1.48 -18.97
C LYS A 9 9.47 1.37 -20.12
N ASP A 10 10.14 2.44 -20.50
CA ASP A 10 11.03 2.48 -21.66
C ASP A 10 12.26 1.60 -21.42
N MET A 11 12.67 1.50 -20.15
CA MET A 11 13.75 0.62 -19.69
C MET A 11 13.45 -0.87 -19.93
N ALA A 12 12.19 -1.25 -20.19
CA ALA A 12 11.84 -2.63 -20.56
C ALA A 12 12.53 -3.09 -21.85
N GLN A 13 13.02 -2.16 -22.70
CA GLN A 13 13.81 -2.50 -23.88
C GLN A 13 15.18 -3.11 -23.57
N LEU A 14 15.68 -2.94 -22.34
CA LEU A 14 17.00 -3.42 -21.89
C LEU A 14 16.96 -4.79 -21.21
N VAL A 15 15.77 -5.34 -20.97
CA VAL A 15 15.59 -6.62 -20.26
C VAL A 15 16.10 -7.78 -21.11
N ASP A 16 16.95 -8.62 -20.51
CA ASP A 16 17.50 -9.84 -21.11
C ASP A 16 17.81 -10.90 -20.02
N ASP A 17 18.55 -11.96 -20.35
CA ASP A 17 18.90 -13.03 -19.41
C ASP A 17 19.78 -12.55 -18.22
N CYS A 18 20.46 -11.41 -18.41
CA CYS A 18 21.36 -10.80 -17.45
C CYS A 18 20.80 -9.53 -16.80
N VAL A 19 19.79 -8.88 -17.39
CA VAL A 19 19.22 -7.59 -16.96
C VAL A 19 17.75 -7.76 -16.58
N LEU A 20 17.42 -7.40 -15.35
CA LEU A 20 16.07 -7.41 -14.79
C LEU A 20 15.62 -5.98 -14.51
N LEU A 21 14.30 -5.75 -14.54
CA LEU A 21 13.68 -4.47 -14.22
C LEU A 21 12.85 -4.59 -12.95
N GLU A 22 12.96 -3.66 -12.01
CA GLU A 22 12.15 -3.60 -10.79
C GLU A 22 11.43 -2.26 -10.71
N ASP A 23 10.10 -2.31 -10.55
CA ASP A 23 9.29 -1.14 -10.20
C ASP A 23 9.18 -1.08 -8.66
N SER A 24 10.09 -0.34 -8.02
CA SER A 24 10.19 -0.24 -6.55
C SER A 24 8.98 0.43 -5.88
N PHE A 25 8.01 0.94 -6.66
CA PHE A 25 6.72 1.41 -6.12
C PHE A 25 5.65 0.31 -6.11
N ARG A 26 5.87 -0.80 -6.81
CA ARG A 26 4.90 -1.88 -6.99
C ARG A 26 5.45 -3.26 -6.64
N ASP A 27 6.68 -3.33 -6.12
CA ASP A 27 7.42 -4.55 -5.79
C ASP A 27 7.30 -5.64 -6.86
N ARG A 28 7.38 -5.22 -8.13
CA ARG A 28 7.27 -6.13 -9.27
C ARG A 28 8.60 -6.19 -10.01
N LEU A 29 9.19 -7.37 -9.99
CA LEU A 29 10.33 -7.73 -10.83
C LEU A 29 9.82 -8.20 -12.21
N LEU A 30 10.42 -7.65 -13.26
CA LEU A 30 10.14 -7.97 -14.66
C LEU A 30 11.37 -8.59 -15.30
N ASP A 31 11.23 -9.86 -15.64
CA ASP A 31 12.10 -10.58 -16.56
C ASP A 31 11.51 -10.52 -17.99
N THR A 32 12.17 -11.18 -18.95
CA THR A 32 11.72 -11.26 -20.35
C THR A 32 10.26 -11.68 -20.50
N GLN A 33 9.81 -12.63 -19.67
CA GLN A 33 8.44 -13.13 -19.69
C GLN A 33 7.46 -12.10 -19.09
N GLY A 34 7.83 -11.46 -17.98
CA GLY A 34 7.07 -10.39 -17.35
C GLY A 34 6.89 -9.17 -18.26
N VAL A 35 7.87 -8.86 -19.10
CA VAL A 35 7.73 -7.82 -20.15
C VAL A 35 6.66 -8.23 -21.16
N PHE A 36 6.69 -9.47 -21.66
CA PHE A 36 5.67 -9.95 -22.60
C PHE A 36 4.26 -9.95 -21.99
N GLU A 37 4.11 -10.40 -20.75
CA GLU A 37 2.82 -10.42 -20.07
C GLU A 37 2.26 -9.01 -19.83
N LYS A 38 3.13 -8.04 -19.54
CA LYS A 38 2.73 -6.65 -19.27
C LYS A 38 2.38 -5.89 -20.55
N PHE A 39 3.21 -6.00 -21.59
CA PHE A 39 3.11 -5.15 -22.79
C PHE A 39 2.54 -5.87 -24.01
N GLY A 40 2.50 -7.20 -24.00
CA GLY A 40 2.14 -8.03 -25.16
C GLY A 40 3.23 -8.10 -26.22
N VAL A 41 4.45 -7.66 -25.92
CA VAL A 41 5.61 -7.66 -26.83
C VAL A 41 6.88 -8.04 -26.07
N TRP A 42 7.85 -8.59 -26.78
CA TRP A 42 9.15 -8.96 -26.19
C TRP A 42 10.03 -7.72 -25.95
N PRO A 43 11.03 -7.76 -25.03
CA PRO A 43 11.93 -6.63 -24.76
C PRO A 43 12.52 -5.99 -26.01
N LYS A 44 13.00 -6.81 -26.96
CA LYS A 44 13.54 -6.36 -28.26
C LYS A 44 12.55 -5.58 -29.15
N GLN A 45 11.25 -5.67 -28.86
CA GLN A 45 10.16 -5.01 -29.61
C GLN A 45 9.63 -3.77 -28.88
N ILE A 46 10.13 -3.43 -27.68
CA ILE A 46 9.63 -2.29 -26.90
C ILE A 46 9.86 -0.97 -27.66
N ILE A 47 10.99 -0.81 -28.33
CA ILE A 47 11.28 0.38 -29.15
C ILE A 47 10.23 0.53 -30.25
N ASP A 48 10.00 -0.54 -31.01
CA ASP A 48 8.99 -0.58 -32.07
C ASP A 48 7.58 -0.33 -31.52
N TYR A 49 7.28 -0.91 -30.36
CA TYR A 49 6.00 -0.75 -29.69
C TYR A 49 5.73 0.72 -29.36
N LEU A 50 6.65 1.39 -28.68
CA LEU A 50 6.56 2.82 -28.32
C LEU A 50 6.54 3.72 -29.56
N THR A 51 7.31 3.38 -30.59
CA THR A 51 7.31 4.09 -31.88
C THR A 51 5.92 4.11 -32.52
N LEU A 52 5.20 2.99 -32.43
CA LEU A 52 3.86 2.82 -33.02
C LEU A 52 2.77 3.43 -32.15
N MET A 53 2.77 3.15 -30.84
CA MET A 53 1.69 3.59 -29.94
C MET A 53 1.83 5.03 -29.45
N GLY A 54 3.05 5.57 -29.50
CA GLY A 54 3.41 6.88 -28.96
C GLY A 54 3.67 6.86 -27.46
N ASP A 55 4.35 7.91 -27.02
CA ASP A 55 4.56 8.27 -25.62
C ASP A 55 4.39 9.78 -25.44
N ALA A 56 3.35 10.17 -24.73
CA ALA A 56 3.08 11.58 -24.45
C ALA A 56 4.10 12.20 -23.47
N SER A 57 4.69 11.38 -22.59
CA SER A 57 5.72 11.84 -21.64
C SER A 57 6.98 12.28 -22.38
N ASP A 58 7.39 11.49 -23.38
CA ASP A 58 8.61 11.72 -24.17
C ASP A 58 8.35 12.44 -25.50
N GLY A 59 7.12 12.93 -25.70
CA GLY A 59 6.74 13.70 -26.88
C GLY A 59 6.63 12.87 -28.18
N ILE A 60 6.70 11.54 -28.08
CA ILE A 60 6.56 10.61 -29.20
C ILE A 60 5.09 10.55 -29.59
N GLN A 61 4.73 11.11 -30.75
CA GLN A 61 3.32 11.18 -31.17
C GLN A 61 2.70 9.81 -31.49
N GLY A 62 3.52 8.82 -31.85
CA GLY A 62 3.05 7.53 -32.35
C GLY A 62 2.33 7.65 -33.70
N ILE A 63 1.64 6.57 -34.09
CA ILE A 63 0.79 6.54 -35.28
C ILE A 63 -0.67 6.68 -34.85
N PRO A 64 -1.42 7.68 -35.36
CA PRO A 64 -2.82 7.85 -35.03
C PRO A 64 -3.63 6.56 -35.22
N GLY A 65 -4.45 6.22 -34.22
CA GLY A 65 -5.28 5.01 -34.27
C GLY A 65 -4.54 3.68 -34.02
N VAL A 66 -3.23 3.73 -33.78
CA VAL A 66 -2.45 2.58 -33.30
C VAL A 66 -2.23 2.77 -31.80
N GLY A 67 -3.07 2.17 -30.97
CA GLY A 67 -2.87 2.13 -29.52
C GLY A 67 -2.10 0.89 -29.07
N THR A 68 -1.87 0.76 -27.75
CA THR A 68 -1.17 -0.36 -27.09
C THR A 68 -1.53 -1.75 -27.67
N LYS A 69 -2.82 -2.08 -27.72
CA LYS A 69 -3.29 -3.40 -28.20
C LYS A 69 -3.02 -3.61 -29.69
N THR A 70 -3.18 -2.56 -30.50
CA THR A 70 -2.97 -2.62 -31.94
C THR A 70 -1.48 -2.77 -32.26
N ALA A 71 -0.62 -1.99 -31.59
CA ALA A 71 0.83 -2.08 -31.73
C ALA A 71 1.35 -3.47 -31.37
N ALA A 72 0.94 -4.00 -30.21
CA ALA A 72 1.33 -5.36 -29.79
C ALA A 72 0.88 -6.43 -30.81
N LYS A 73 -0.37 -6.35 -31.30
CA LYS A 73 -0.87 -7.29 -32.30
C LYS A 73 -0.06 -7.24 -33.60
N LEU A 74 0.24 -6.05 -34.09
CA LEU A 74 1.02 -5.88 -35.32
C LEU A 74 2.44 -6.43 -35.16
N LEU A 75 3.08 -6.20 -34.01
CA LEU A 75 4.42 -6.70 -33.73
C LEU A 75 4.46 -8.22 -33.51
N GLN A 76 3.39 -8.82 -32.96
CA GLN A 76 3.26 -10.27 -32.90
C GLN A 76 3.09 -10.89 -34.29
N GLU A 77 2.37 -10.23 -35.19
CA GLU A 77 2.06 -10.74 -36.52
C GLU A 77 3.22 -10.54 -37.51
N TYR A 78 3.88 -9.38 -37.47
CA TYR A 78 4.87 -8.96 -38.46
C TYR A 78 6.31 -8.85 -37.91
N GLY A 79 6.51 -9.06 -36.60
CA GLY A 79 7.81 -9.14 -35.96
C GLY A 79 8.37 -7.78 -35.54
N ASP A 80 8.60 -6.88 -36.48
CA ASP A 80 9.21 -5.57 -36.25
C ASP A 80 8.60 -4.49 -37.15
N ILE A 81 9.01 -3.23 -36.99
CA ILE A 81 8.55 -2.12 -37.82
C ILE A 81 8.84 -2.35 -39.32
N ALA A 82 9.99 -2.92 -39.66
CA ALA A 82 10.34 -3.18 -41.06
C ALA A 82 9.38 -4.22 -41.68
N GLY A 83 9.03 -5.26 -40.93
CA GLY A 83 8.04 -6.27 -41.29
C GLY A 83 6.64 -5.68 -41.44
N ILE A 84 6.26 -4.76 -40.56
CA ILE A 84 4.97 -4.03 -40.67
C ILE A 84 4.93 -3.19 -41.94
N LEU A 85 5.99 -2.43 -42.23
CA LEU A 85 6.05 -1.56 -43.42
C LEU A 85 6.09 -2.37 -44.72
N ALA A 86 6.81 -3.49 -44.74
CA ALA A 86 6.85 -4.39 -45.89
C ALA A 86 5.49 -5.03 -46.21
N ASN A 87 4.60 -5.16 -45.22
CA ASN A 87 3.29 -5.78 -45.35
C ASN A 87 2.13 -4.80 -45.17
N VAL A 88 2.39 -3.48 -45.22
CA VAL A 88 1.39 -2.46 -44.89
C VAL A 88 0.15 -2.51 -45.78
N ASP A 89 0.29 -2.98 -47.02
CA ASP A 89 -0.80 -3.17 -47.98
C ASP A 89 -1.76 -4.31 -47.59
N HIS A 90 -1.31 -5.27 -46.78
CA HIS A 90 -2.12 -6.35 -46.24
C HIS A 90 -2.88 -5.95 -44.96
N ILE A 91 -2.47 -4.85 -44.31
CA ILE A 91 -3.12 -4.33 -43.11
C ILE A 91 -4.40 -3.57 -43.51
N LYS A 92 -5.55 -4.21 -43.26
CA LYS A 92 -6.85 -3.67 -43.65
C LYS A 92 -7.33 -2.53 -42.74
N GLY A 93 -8.13 -1.64 -43.32
CA GLY A 93 -8.85 -0.60 -42.59
C GLY A 93 -8.02 0.65 -42.28
N LYS A 94 -8.51 1.44 -41.32
CA LYS A 94 -7.94 2.76 -41.00
C LYS A 94 -6.51 2.68 -40.42
N VAL A 95 -6.19 1.57 -39.77
CA VAL A 95 -4.85 1.32 -39.20
C VAL A 95 -3.78 1.27 -40.29
N GLY A 96 -3.97 0.44 -41.33
CA GLY A 96 -2.99 0.35 -42.42
C GLY A 96 -2.87 1.65 -43.24
N GLN A 97 -3.97 2.39 -43.38
CA GLN A 97 -3.95 3.72 -43.98
C GLN A 97 -3.10 4.71 -43.16
N ASN A 98 -3.32 4.77 -41.83
CA ASN A 98 -2.58 5.68 -40.97
C ASN A 98 -1.08 5.32 -40.90
N ILE A 99 -0.72 4.03 -40.94
CA ILE A 99 0.69 3.63 -41.01
C ILE A 99 1.35 4.11 -42.30
N ARG A 100 0.65 4.05 -43.45
CA ARG A 100 1.14 4.60 -44.73
C ARG A 100 1.26 6.12 -44.67
N ASP A 101 0.25 6.82 -44.17
CA ASP A 101 0.20 8.28 -44.14
C ASP A 101 1.22 8.90 -43.17
N HIS A 102 1.69 8.12 -42.18
CA HIS A 102 2.66 8.54 -41.16
C HIS A 102 3.98 7.77 -41.22
N ALA A 103 4.28 7.09 -42.34
CA ALA A 103 5.53 6.33 -42.49
C ALA A 103 6.79 7.21 -42.30
N ASP A 104 6.73 8.47 -42.74
CA ASP A 104 7.84 9.43 -42.64
C ASP A 104 8.18 9.84 -41.19
N SER A 105 7.26 9.71 -40.23
CA SER A 105 7.53 10.04 -38.82
C SER A 105 8.13 8.87 -38.03
N ILE A 106 8.06 7.65 -38.56
CA ILE A 106 8.54 6.44 -37.90
C ILE A 106 10.04 6.51 -37.55
N PRO A 107 10.95 6.94 -38.45
CA PRO A 107 12.38 6.99 -38.12
C PRO A 107 12.69 7.91 -36.93
N LEU A 108 12.02 9.07 -36.86
CA LEU A 108 12.19 10.01 -35.75
C LEU A 108 11.60 9.44 -34.45
N ASN A 109 10.38 8.90 -34.50
CA ASN A 109 9.75 8.29 -33.33
C ASN A 109 10.59 7.12 -32.78
N HIS A 110 11.15 6.30 -33.67
CA HIS A 110 12.04 5.19 -33.29
C HIS A 110 13.32 5.71 -32.65
N GLN A 111 13.93 6.76 -33.20
CA GLN A 111 15.10 7.38 -32.60
C GLN A 111 14.78 7.91 -31.18
N LEU A 112 13.62 8.54 -30.99
CA LEU A 112 13.20 9.06 -29.69
C LEU A 112 12.90 7.95 -28.67
N ALA A 113 12.36 6.81 -29.12
CA ALA A 113 12.07 5.65 -28.26
C ALA A 113 13.33 4.81 -27.89
N SER A 114 14.45 5.02 -28.58
CA SER A 114 15.66 4.20 -28.43
C SER A 114 16.57 4.73 -27.33
N ILE A 115 16.93 3.88 -26.36
CA ILE A 115 17.92 4.22 -25.32
C ILE A 115 19.34 4.11 -25.88
N VAL A 116 20.11 5.19 -25.76
CA VAL A 116 21.53 5.24 -26.12
C VAL A 116 22.35 4.50 -25.07
N CYS A 117 22.90 3.34 -25.44
CA CYS A 117 23.64 2.45 -24.54
C CYS A 117 25.18 2.55 -24.69
N ASP A 118 25.68 3.33 -25.65
CA ASP A 118 27.10 3.43 -26.02
C ASP A 118 27.72 4.78 -25.60
N LEU A 119 27.19 5.39 -24.53
CA LEU A 119 27.72 6.63 -24.00
C LEU A 119 29.16 6.45 -23.48
N PRO A 120 30.10 7.36 -23.83
CA PRO A 120 31.44 7.34 -23.27
C PRO A 120 31.39 7.82 -21.81
N LEU A 121 31.43 6.87 -20.89
CA LEU A 121 31.48 7.13 -19.44
C LEU A 121 32.93 7.07 -18.94
N GLU A 122 33.25 7.91 -17.95
CA GLU A 122 34.59 7.95 -17.33
C GLU A 122 34.83 6.81 -16.33
N MET A 123 33.78 6.11 -15.92
CA MET A 123 33.82 5.05 -14.92
C MET A 123 33.14 3.78 -15.42
N ASP A 124 33.66 2.63 -15.00
CA ASP A 124 33.03 1.34 -15.26
C ASP A 124 32.27 0.78 -14.03
N TRP A 125 31.32 -0.13 -14.27
CA TRP A 125 30.49 -0.74 -13.22
C TRP A 125 31.26 -1.54 -12.15
N HIS A 126 32.49 -2.01 -12.39
CA HIS A 126 33.35 -2.62 -11.37
C HIS A 126 33.89 -1.58 -10.36
N GLU A 127 33.89 -0.30 -10.74
CA GLU A 127 34.22 0.82 -9.86
C GLU A 127 33.03 1.27 -9.02
N LEU A 128 31.80 0.98 -9.47
CA LEU A 128 30.54 1.31 -8.78
C LEU A 128 30.21 0.32 -7.63
N LYS A 129 31.21 -0.02 -6.83
CA LYS A 129 31.00 -0.85 -5.64
C LYS A 129 30.48 0.00 -4.50
N LEU A 130 29.52 -0.56 -3.75
CA LEU A 130 29.07 0.00 -2.48
C LEU A 130 30.27 0.22 -1.55
N SER A 131 30.54 1.47 -1.23
CA SER A 131 31.53 1.86 -0.23
C SER A 131 30.91 1.99 1.15
N ASN A 132 31.72 1.90 2.20
CA ASN A 132 31.27 2.22 3.55
C ASN A 132 30.83 3.71 3.60
N PRO A 133 29.63 4.02 4.08
CA PRO A 133 29.17 5.39 4.18
C PRO A 133 29.93 6.16 5.26
N ASN A 134 30.07 7.47 5.06
CA ASN A 134 30.58 8.37 6.09
C ASN A 134 29.45 8.69 7.08
N VAL A 135 29.36 7.91 8.15
CA VAL A 135 28.27 8.01 9.14
C VAL A 135 28.23 9.37 9.83
N ASP A 136 29.38 9.98 10.09
CA ASP A 136 29.43 11.30 10.73
C ASP A 136 28.86 12.38 9.80
N HIS A 137 29.21 12.34 8.52
CA HIS A 137 28.64 13.26 7.54
C HIS A 137 27.14 13.02 7.31
N LEU A 138 26.69 11.76 7.29
CA LEU A 138 25.26 11.43 7.22
C LEU A 138 24.49 11.96 8.44
N ARG A 139 25.09 11.90 9.63
CA ARG A 139 24.48 12.41 10.86
C ARG A 139 24.28 13.92 10.79
N ASP A 140 25.28 14.65 10.28
CA ASP A 140 25.19 16.09 10.06
C ASP A 140 24.05 16.42 9.09
N LEU A 141 24.00 15.75 7.93
CA LEU A 141 22.98 15.94 6.91
C LEU A 141 21.57 15.60 7.41
N TYR A 142 21.38 14.47 8.09
CA TYR A 142 20.07 14.08 8.61
C TYR A 142 19.60 15.00 9.74
N THR A 143 20.53 15.59 10.49
CA THR A 143 20.19 16.61 11.50
C THR A 143 19.74 17.90 10.83
N GLU A 144 20.49 18.37 9.82
CA GLU A 144 20.17 19.60 9.08
C GLU A 144 18.82 19.49 8.33
N LEU A 145 18.56 18.34 7.72
CA LEU A 145 17.34 18.07 6.95
C LEU A 145 16.17 17.56 7.82
N GLU A 146 16.36 17.44 9.14
CA GLU A 146 15.39 16.90 10.10
C GLU A 146 14.87 15.49 9.78
N PHE A 147 15.69 14.62 9.17
CA PHE A 147 15.36 13.22 8.87
C PHE A 147 15.50 12.34 10.12
N ARG A 148 14.61 12.55 11.10
CA ARG A 148 14.69 11.95 12.44
C ARG A 148 14.73 10.41 12.44
N ASN A 149 13.99 9.77 11.54
CA ASN A 149 13.96 8.30 11.45
C ASN A 149 15.28 7.74 10.90
N GLN A 150 15.83 8.36 9.87
CA GLN A 150 17.12 7.99 9.29
C GLN A 150 18.27 8.30 10.24
N LEU A 151 18.16 9.39 11.02
CA LEU A 151 19.11 9.71 12.09
C LEU A 151 19.12 8.62 13.18
N GLN A 152 17.95 8.18 13.64
CA GLN A 152 17.83 7.08 14.60
C GLN A 152 18.34 5.75 14.03
N SER A 153 18.15 5.53 12.72
CA SER A 153 18.58 4.27 12.10
C SER A 153 20.10 4.12 12.04
N LEU A 154 20.88 5.22 12.00
CA LEU A 154 22.35 5.18 12.01
C LEU A 154 22.92 4.43 13.23
N ASP A 155 22.26 4.56 14.38
CA ASP A 155 22.71 3.95 15.63
C ASP A 155 21.99 2.63 15.95
N HIS A 156 21.11 2.15 15.05
CA HIS A 156 20.34 0.93 15.25
C HIS A 156 21.26 -0.32 15.28
N PRO A 157 21.09 -1.27 16.21
CA PRO A 157 21.97 -2.44 16.35
C PRO A 157 22.11 -3.32 15.10
N ASN A 158 21.07 -3.34 14.26
CA ASN A 158 21.07 -4.09 12.99
C ASN A 158 21.49 -3.25 11.77
N ASN A 159 21.84 -1.98 11.96
CA ASN A 159 22.39 -1.19 10.86
C ASN A 159 23.82 -1.66 10.57
N PRO A 160 24.13 -2.13 9.34
CA PRO A 160 25.46 -2.62 8.98
C PRO A 160 26.58 -1.60 9.17
N ASN A 161 26.23 -0.31 9.25
CA ASN A 161 27.15 0.79 9.43
C ASN A 161 27.24 1.29 10.88
N SER A 162 26.48 0.70 11.81
CA SER A 162 26.60 1.04 13.23
C SER A 162 27.88 0.45 13.82
N SER A 163 28.49 1.17 14.76
CA SER A 163 29.67 0.70 15.48
C SER A 163 29.41 -0.62 16.22
N THR A 164 28.19 -0.79 16.74
CA THR A 164 27.74 -1.99 17.45
C THR A 164 27.66 -3.19 16.53
N TYR A 165 27.09 -3.04 15.33
CA TYR A 165 27.01 -4.12 14.34
C TYR A 165 28.40 -4.53 13.84
N GLN A 166 29.28 -3.58 13.55
CA GLN A 166 30.64 -3.85 13.07
C GLN A 166 31.49 -4.61 14.11
N GLN A 167 31.35 -4.28 15.40
CA GLN A 167 32.04 -4.99 16.49
C GLN A 167 31.49 -6.41 16.69
N THR A 168 30.17 -6.59 16.54
CA THR A 168 29.51 -7.89 16.72
C THR A 168 29.79 -8.82 15.54
N SER A 169 29.73 -8.31 14.30
CA SER A 169 30.02 -9.06 13.07
C SER A 169 31.50 -9.46 12.96
N GLN A 170 32.46 -8.62 13.36
CA GLN A 170 33.88 -9.01 13.45
C GLN A 170 34.15 -10.14 14.46
N SER A 171 33.30 -10.27 15.49
CA SER A 171 33.38 -11.34 16.48
C SER A 171 32.79 -12.66 15.94
N ILE A 172 31.80 -12.59 15.05
CA ILE A 172 31.15 -13.75 14.40
C ILE A 172 32.01 -14.32 13.26
N VAL A 173 32.63 -13.47 12.43
CA VAL A 173 33.52 -13.90 11.32
C VAL A 173 34.77 -14.64 11.84
N LYS A 174 35.20 -14.39 13.08
CA LYS A 174 36.28 -15.17 13.73
C LYS A 174 35.88 -16.59 14.12
N VAL A 175 34.58 -16.88 14.24
CA VAL A 175 34.05 -18.19 14.62
C VAL A 175 33.72 -19.04 13.39
N GLU A 176 33.39 -18.41 12.25
CA GLU A 176 32.95 -19.08 11.01
C GLU A 176 34.07 -19.68 10.13
N GLN A 177 35.36 -19.60 10.50
CA GLN A 177 36.41 -20.41 9.84
C GLN A 177 36.34 -21.91 10.16
N LYS A 178 35.36 -22.34 10.97
CA LYS A 178 34.95 -23.74 11.11
C LYS A 178 33.43 -23.80 11.12
N THR A 179 32.83 -23.98 9.96
CA THR A 179 31.85 -25.04 9.66
C THR A 179 31.13 -24.64 8.37
N GLU A 180 31.30 -25.49 7.37
CA GLU A 180 30.72 -25.37 6.03
C GLU A 180 29.22 -25.74 6.04
N THR A 181 28.46 -24.96 5.26
CA THR A 181 27.23 -25.28 4.51
C THR A 181 26.00 -25.79 5.25
N VAL A 182 24.93 -24.98 5.27
CA VAL A 182 23.55 -25.44 5.02
C VAL A 182 22.81 -24.40 4.17
N ILE A 183 22.14 -24.91 3.14
CA ILE A 183 21.34 -24.24 2.12
C ILE A 183 20.02 -23.75 2.72
N VAL A 184 19.54 -22.55 2.34
CA VAL A 184 18.18 -22.10 2.67
C VAL A 184 17.43 -21.76 1.39
N GLU A 185 16.31 -22.46 1.20
CA GLU A 185 15.34 -22.31 0.11
C GLU A 185 14.52 -21.02 0.25
N ASN A 186 14.12 -20.49 -0.91
CA ASN A 186 13.22 -19.36 -1.09
C ASN A 186 11.86 -19.56 -0.41
N GLY A 187 11.49 -18.60 0.44
CA GLY A 187 10.12 -18.40 0.93
C GLY A 187 9.69 -16.97 0.66
N ILE A 188 8.55 -16.82 0.01
CA ILE A 188 7.90 -15.60 -0.46
C ILE A 188 7.62 -14.68 0.74
N ALA A 189 8.02 -13.41 0.67
CA ALA A 189 7.73 -12.43 1.71
C ALA A 189 6.26 -11.99 1.61
N GLU A 190 5.43 -12.58 2.47
CA GLU A 190 4.10 -12.06 2.78
C GLU A 190 4.19 -10.78 3.62
N ASP A 191 3.18 -9.93 3.43
CA ASP A 191 2.81 -8.70 4.14
C ASP A 191 3.52 -8.45 5.49
N HIS A 192 4.34 -7.40 5.53
CA HIS A 192 5.16 -7.03 6.70
C HIS A 192 4.39 -6.25 7.77
N ALA A 193 3.12 -6.56 8.02
CA ALA A 193 2.44 -6.16 9.25
C ALA A 193 2.74 -7.16 10.40
N ASN A 194 4.03 -7.39 10.71
CA ASN A 194 4.47 -8.37 11.72
C ASN A 194 4.42 -7.87 13.18
N LEU A 195 3.66 -6.82 13.47
CA LEU A 195 3.38 -6.39 14.84
C LEU A 195 1.87 -6.26 15.03
N SER A 196 1.18 -7.41 15.08
CA SER A 196 -0.06 -7.45 15.84
C SER A 196 0.31 -7.16 17.30
N SER A 197 -0.54 -6.40 18.00
CA SER A 197 -0.38 -6.26 19.45
C SER A 197 -0.32 -7.66 20.07
N GLN A 198 0.64 -7.93 20.96
CA GLN A 198 0.68 -9.23 21.67
C GLN A 198 -0.59 -9.47 22.48
N ASP A 199 -1.30 -8.39 22.82
CA ASP A 199 -2.54 -8.38 23.58
C ASP A 199 -3.78 -8.70 22.72
N ASP A 200 -3.71 -8.53 21.40
CA ASP A 200 -4.84 -8.73 20.49
C ASP A 200 -4.73 -10.09 19.77
N GLN A 201 -5.20 -11.14 20.46
CA GLN A 201 -5.29 -12.49 19.91
C GLN A 201 -6.75 -12.80 19.54
N LEU A 202 -6.99 -13.01 18.25
CA LEU A 202 -8.32 -13.30 17.73
C LEU A 202 -8.94 -14.51 18.45
N GLY A 203 -10.09 -14.30 19.09
CA GLY A 203 -10.84 -15.34 19.81
C GLY A 203 -10.50 -15.49 21.30
N THR A 204 -9.59 -14.68 21.86
CA THR A 204 -9.32 -14.68 23.32
C THR A 204 -10.12 -13.65 24.11
N ALA A 205 -10.73 -12.68 23.43
CA ALA A 205 -11.57 -11.67 24.06
C ALA A 205 -12.86 -12.26 24.65
N THR A 206 -13.28 -11.72 25.79
CA THR A 206 -14.56 -12.02 26.43
C THR A 206 -15.61 -11.03 25.97
N TYR A 207 -16.68 -11.54 25.39
CA TYR A 207 -17.80 -10.74 24.87
C TYR A 207 -18.95 -10.76 25.87
N HIS A 208 -19.37 -9.57 26.31
CA HIS A 208 -20.45 -9.36 27.26
C HIS A 208 -21.65 -8.74 26.55
N THR A 209 -22.85 -9.27 26.76
CA THR A 209 -24.08 -8.64 26.30
C THR A 209 -24.81 -8.03 27.49
N VAL A 210 -25.00 -6.71 27.48
CA VAL A 210 -25.56 -5.95 28.61
C VAL A 210 -27.08 -5.88 28.48
N LEU A 211 -27.77 -6.83 29.11
CA LEU A 211 -29.24 -6.93 29.07
C LEU A 211 -29.92 -6.49 30.38
N LYS A 212 -29.20 -6.52 31.50
CA LYS A 212 -29.74 -6.21 32.84
C LYS A 212 -29.22 -4.89 33.35
N GLN A 213 -30.03 -4.25 34.19
CA GLN A 213 -29.66 -2.97 34.82
C GLN A 213 -28.38 -3.10 35.65
N GLU A 214 -28.20 -4.22 36.36
CA GLU A 214 -27.00 -4.48 37.18
C GLU A 214 -25.72 -4.51 36.33
N ASP A 215 -25.76 -5.16 35.16
CA ASP A 215 -24.63 -5.25 34.23
C ASP A 215 -24.31 -3.86 33.63
N TRP A 216 -25.35 -3.08 33.34
CA TRP A 216 -25.21 -1.71 32.84
C TRP A 216 -24.63 -0.77 33.88
N ASP A 217 -25.10 -0.83 35.13
CA ASP A 217 -24.61 0.03 36.20
C ASP A 217 -23.12 -0.21 36.46
N ALA A 218 -22.68 -1.48 36.42
CA ALA A 218 -21.28 -1.86 36.52
C ALA A 218 -20.44 -1.32 35.34
N LEU A 219 -20.95 -1.45 34.10
CA LEU A 219 -20.28 -0.93 32.92
C LEU A 219 -20.18 0.60 32.95
N LEU A 220 -21.26 1.30 33.30
CA LEU A 220 -21.30 2.76 33.39
C LEU A 220 -20.30 3.27 34.42
N GLN A 221 -20.16 2.60 35.57
CA GLN A 221 -19.14 2.94 36.56
C GLN A 221 -17.72 2.76 35.99
N ARG A 222 -17.46 1.71 35.22
CA ARG A 222 -16.18 1.50 34.52
C ARG A 222 -15.93 2.63 33.51
N MET A 223 -16.94 3.01 32.72
CA MET A 223 -16.85 4.12 31.75
C MET A 223 -16.51 5.45 32.41
N GLN A 224 -17.08 5.74 33.59
CA GLN A 224 -16.84 6.98 34.32
C GLN A 224 -15.39 7.13 34.84
N GLN A 225 -14.67 6.01 34.98
CA GLN A 225 -13.29 5.98 35.48
C GLN A 225 -12.27 5.83 34.35
N ALA A 226 -12.72 5.61 33.10
CA ALA A 226 -11.85 5.35 31.97
C ALA A 226 -11.33 6.66 31.36
N ASP A 227 -10.02 6.73 31.14
CA ASP A 227 -9.41 7.84 30.38
C ASP A 227 -9.74 7.76 28.88
N HIS A 228 -10.00 6.55 28.38
CA HIS A 228 -10.34 6.27 26.99
C HIS A 228 -11.15 4.99 26.84
N PHE A 229 -11.93 4.89 25.76
CA PHE A 229 -12.57 3.66 25.32
C PHE A 229 -12.81 3.67 23.81
N ALA A 230 -12.87 2.48 23.22
CA ALA A 230 -13.35 2.29 21.86
C ALA A 230 -14.88 2.23 21.83
N ILE A 231 -15.49 2.77 20.78
CA ILE A 231 -16.94 2.75 20.57
C ILE A 231 -17.27 2.46 19.10
N ASP A 232 -18.35 1.73 18.90
CA ASP A 232 -18.92 1.38 17.60
C ASP A 232 -20.45 1.27 17.70
N THR A 233 -21.17 1.57 16.62
CA THR A 233 -22.64 1.56 16.57
C THR A 233 -23.19 0.54 15.59
N GLU A 234 -24.23 -0.18 16.04
CA GLU A 234 -25.04 -1.04 15.20
C GLU A 234 -26.32 -0.33 14.81
N THR A 235 -26.64 -0.31 13.51
CA THR A 235 -27.70 0.52 12.96
C THR A 235 -28.53 -0.18 11.89
N THR A 236 -29.68 0.40 11.58
CA THR A 236 -30.60 -0.14 10.55
C THR A 236 -30.20 0.16 9.11
N SER A 237 -29.21 1.03 8.86
CA SER A 237 -28.87 1.51 7.52
C SER A 237 -27.47 2.11 7.44
N LEU A 238 -26.79 2.00 6.30
CA LEU A 238 -25.51 2.68 6.06
C LEU A 238 -25.65 4.20 5.81
N ASP A 239 -26.87 4.72 5.62
CA ASP A 239 -27.13 6.16 5.52
C ASP A 239 -27.48 6.74 6.91
N TYR A 240 -26.51 7.41 7.53
CA TYR A 240 -26.64 7.99 8.87
C TYR A 240 -27.78 9.00 9.01
N ARG A 241 -28.34 9.53 7.90
CA ARG A 241 -29.46 10.48 7.94
C ARG A 241 -30.80 9.81 8.27
N VAL A 242 -30.93 8.52 8.02
CA VAL A 242 -32.15 7.73 8.24
C VAL A 242 -31.91 6.50 9.13
N ALA A 243 -30.66 6.20 9.45
CA ALA A 243 -30.29 5.11 10.32
C ALA A 243 -30.80 5.34 11.75
N GLU A 244 -31.37 4.28 12.31
CA GLU A 244 -31.74 4.21 13.72
C GLU A 244 -30.72 3.36 14.49
N LEU A 245 -30.42 3.76 15.72
CA LEU A 245 -29.55 3.00 16.61
C LEU A 245 -30.24 1.72 17.09
N VAL A 246 -29.61 0.57 16.81
CA VAL A 246 -30.01 -0.77 17.26
C VAL A 246 -29.27 -1.17 18.53
N GLY A 247 -27.98 -0.83 18.59
CA GLY A 247 -27.10 -1.09 19.73
C GLY A 247 -25.78 -0.37 19.56
N PHE A 248 -24.93 -0.42 20.57
CA PHE A 248 -23.56 0.07 20.47
C PHE A 248 -22.64 -0.82 21.30
N SER A 249 -21.37 -0.83 20.91
CA SER A 249 -20.32 -1.59 21.56
C SER A 249 -19.33 -0.65 22.23
N VAL A 250 -18.77 -1.07 23.37
CA VAL A 250 -17.63 -0.40 24.00
C VAL A 250 -16.56 -1.41 24.42
N ALA A 251 -15.30 -1.01 24.31
CA ALA A 251 -14.16 -1.78 24.79
C ALA A 251 -13.13 -0.83 25.43
N PHE A 252 -12.47 -1.29 26.49
CA PHE A 252 -11.44 -0.51 27.19
C PHE A 252 -10.03 -1.06 26.98
N ASP A 253 -9.94 -2.31 26.54
CA ASP A 253 -8.73 -3.08 26.31
C ASP A 253 -9.06 -4.24 25.35
N ALA A 254 -8.05 -5.05 25.01
CA ALA A 254 -8.19 -6.17 24.10
C ALA A 254 -8.89 -7.42 24.70
N HIS A 255 -9.18 -7.42 26.00
CA HIS A 255 -9.66 -8.60 26.72
C HIS A 255 -11.18 -8.61 26.88
N ASP A 256 -11.81 -7.44 27.06
CA ASP A 256 -13.26 -7.30 27.25
C ASP A 256 -13.92 -6.40 26.20
N ALA A 257 -15.00 -6.91 25.59
CA ALA A 257 -15.90 -6.12 24.75
C ALA A 257 -17.35 -6.23 25.25
N TYR A 258 -18.05 -5.10 25.28
CA TYR A 258 -19.43 -5.02 25.78
C TYR A 258 -20.35 -4.57 24.66
N TYR A 259 -21.38 -5.35 24.36
CA TYR A 259 -22.45 -4.98 23.45
C TYR A 259 -23.71 -4.60 24.24
N ILE A 260 -24.27 -3.44 23.92
CA ILE A 260 -25.44 -2.87 24.58
C ILE A 260 -26.59 -2.78 23.56
N PRO A 261 -27.44 -3.81 23.48
CA PRO A 261 -28.62 -3.79 22.62
C PRO A 261 -29.70 -2.88 23.21
N VAL A 262 -30.26 -1.99 22.39
CA VAL A 262 -31.27 -1.01 22.84
C VAL A 262 -32.54 -0.97 21.98
N ALA A 263 -32.53 -1.57 20.79
CA ALA A 263 -33.67 -1.55 19.88
C ALA A 263 -33.78 -2.76 18.93
N HIS A 264 -33.24 -3.93 19.29
CA HIS A 264 -33.53 -5.16 18.53
C HIS A 264 -35.01 -5.52 18.61
N ASP A 265 -35.65 -5.80 17.48
CA ASP A 265 -37.10 -6.00 17.35
C ASP A 265 -37.51 -7.34 16.70
N TYR A 266 -36.57 -8.28 16.57
CA TYR A 266 -36.82 -9.59 15.99
C TYR A 266 -37.59 -10.55 16.92
N GLU A 267 -38.13 -11.63 16.36
CA GLU A 267 -38.89 -12.63 17.12
C GLU A 267 -38.00 -13.30 18.20
N ASN A 268 -38.43 -13.22 19.46
CA ASN A 268 -37.65 -13.67 20.64
C ASN A 268 -36.40 -12.83 20.95
N ALA A 269 -36.34 -11.57 20.49
CA ALA A 269 -35.33 -10.64 20.97
C ALA A 269 -35.35 -10.60 22.52
N PRO A 270 -34.19 -10.65 23.17
CA PRO A 270 -34.12 -10.60 24.62
C PRO A 270 -34.70 -9.28 25.14
N ALA A 271 -35.15 -9.28 26.40
CA ALA A 271 -35.50 -8.04 27.08
C ALA A 271 -34.29 -7.12 27.11
N GLN A 272 -34.45 -5.91 26.60
CA GLN A 272 -33.41 -4.89 26.48
C GLN A 272 -33.69 -3.72 27.43
N LEU A 273 -32.65 -2.97 27.75
CA LEU A 273 -32.76 -1.75 28.53
C LEU A 273 -33.39 -0.64 27.69
N ASN A 274 -34.02 0.34 28.36
CA ASN A 274 -34.68 1.44 27.65
C ASN A 274 -33.63 2.33 26.96
N ARG A 275 -33.69 2.41 25.63
CA ARG A 275 -32.77 3.20 24.79
C ARG A 275 -32.53 4.62 25.31
N GLU A 276 -33.60 5.37 25.55
CA GLU A 276 -33.50 6.78 25.93
C GLU A 276 -32.85 6.96 27.30
N VAL A 277 -33.10 6.05 28.25
CA VAL A 277 -32.45 6.05 29.56
C VAL A 277 -30.96 5.78 29.43
N ILE A 278 -30.58 4.76 28.65
CA ILE A 278 -29.18 4.37 28.44
C ILE A 278 -28.40 5.49 27.73
N LEU A 279 -28.99 6.06 26.67
CA LEU A 279 -28.40 7.17 25.93
C LEU A 279 -28.25 8.42 26.81
N ALA A 280 -29.22 8.74 27.66
CA ALA A 280 -29.10 9.85 28.61
C ALA A 280 -27.98 9.62 29.64
N GLN A 281 -27.74 8.38 30.06
CA GLN A 281 -26.72 8.04 31.04
C GLN A 281 -25.30 8.00 30.46
N ILE A 282 -25.12 7.58 29.20
CA ILE A 282 -23.80 7.57 28.53
C ILE A 282 -23.42 8.94 27.96
N LYS A 283 -24.40 9.81 27.67
CA LYS A 283 -24.19 11.15 27.10
C LYS A 283 -23.05 11.94 27.77
N PRO A 284 -22.96 12.05 29.11
CA PRO A 284 -21.88 12.79 29.75
C PRO A 284 -20.49 12.27 29.41
N MET A 285 -20.33 10.96 29.17
CA MET A 285 -19.03 10.39 28.79
C MET A 285 -18.71 10.67 27.33
N LEU A 286 -19.70 10.57 26.44
CA LEU A 286 -19.53 10.84 25.01
C LEU A 286 -19.24 12.32 24.72
N GLU A 287 -19.82 13.24 25.48
CA GLU A 287 -19.60 14.69 25.31
C GLU A 287 -18.42 15.25 26.12
N ASN A 288 -17.75 14.43 26.94
CA ASN A 288 -16.59 14.87 27.71
C ASN A 288 -15.29 14.82 26.86
N GLU A 289 -14.68 15.99 26.60
CA GLU A 289 -13.42 16.11 25.87
C GLU A 289 -12.23 15.40 26.53
N GLN A 290 -12.26 15.22 27.85
CA GLN A 290 -11.16 14.57 28.59
C GLN A 290 -11.19 13.05 28.47
N VAL A 291 -12.35 12.47 28.14
CA VAL A 291 -12.48 11.04 27.90
C VAL A 291 -12.27 10.79 26.41
N LYS A 292 -11.19 10.09 26.06
CA LYS A 292 -10.77 9.88 24.67
C LYS A 292 -11.59 8.79 23.98
N LYS A 293 -12.05 9.06 22.76
CA LYS A 293 -12.84 8.13 21.93
C LYS A 293 -11.99 7.57 20.81
N ILE A 294 -12.06 6.25 20.69
CA ILE A 294 -11.40 5.46 19.65
C ILE A 294 -12.49 4.75 18.85
N GLY A 295 -12.30 4.57 17.54
CA GLY A 295 -13.20 3.76 16.74
C GLY A 295 -12.71 3.59 15.31
N HIS A 296 -13.59 3.06 14.47
CA HIS A 296 -13.36 2.90 13.03
C HIS A 296 -14.45 3.66 12.29
N HIS A 297 -14.09 4.66 11.47
CA HIS A 297 -15.09 5.50 10.81
C HIS A 297 -16.01 6.26 11.80
N LEU A 298 -15.43 6.77 12.91
CA LEU A 298 -16.14 7.44 14.02
C LEU A 298 -17.06 8.59 13.59
N LYS A 299 -16.80 9.18 12.42
CA LYS A 299 -17.68 10.19 11.83
C LYS A 299 -19.09 9.64 11.65
N TYR A 300 -19.24 8.38 11.24
CA TYR A 300 -20.55 7.74 11.08
C TYR A 300 -21.23 7.61 12.45
N ASP A 301 -20.57 7.00 13.43
CA ASP A 301 -21.10 6.80 14.80
C ASP A 301 -21.53 8.12 15.43
N ALA A 302 -20.73 9.18 15.26
CA ALA A 302 -21.08 10.50 15.78
C ALA A 302 -22.38 11.07 15.17
N HIS A 303 -22.70 10.78 13.91
CA HIS A 303 -23.98 11.18 13.33
C HIS A 303 -25.14 10.35 13.91
N ILE A 304 -24.92 9.06 14.17
CA ILE A 304 -25.91 8.20 14.84
C ILE A 304 -26.23 8.75 16.23
N PHE A 305 -25.20 9.06 17.04
CA PHE A 305 -25.41 9.69 18.34
C PHE A 305 -26.03 11.09 18.24
N ALA A 306 -25.70 11.88 17.22
CA ALA A 306 -26.30 13.19 17.00
C ALA A 306 -27.80 13.12 16.69
N ASN A 307 -28.29 12.04 16.05
CA ASN A 307 -29.73 11.79 15.87
C ASN A 307 -30.47 11.64 17.21
N HIS A 308 -29.75 11.27 18.27
CA HIS A 308 -30.23 11.18 19.65
C HIS A 308 -29.80 12.37 20.53
N GLY A 309 -29.31 13.46 19.92
CA GLY A 309 -28.93 14.69 20.63
C GLY A 309 -27.67 14.54 21.48
N ILE A 310 -26.76 13.64 21.10
CA ILE A 310 -25.44 13.44 21.74
C ILE A 310 -24.35 13.84 20.76
N TYR A 311 -23.47 14.76 21.16
CA TYR A 311 -22.39 15.25 20.30
C TYR A 311 -21.03 14.76 20.78
N ILE A 312 -20.51 13.70 20.15
CA ILE A 312 -19.22 13.11 20.53
C ILE A 312 -18.11 14.17 20.56
N GLN A 313 -17.39 14.21 21.69
CA GLN A 313 -16.17 14.98 21.90
C GLN A 313 -15.02 14.04 22.29
N GLY A 314 -13.80 14.57 22.43
CA GLY A 314 -12.65 13.78 22.85
C GLY A 314 -12.14 12.82 21.76
N TRP A 315 -12.23 13.24 20.50
CA TRP A 315 -11.70 12.52 19.33
C TRP A 315 -10.22 12.20 19.52
N TYR A 316 -9.87 10.92 19.66
CA TYR A 316 -8.49 10.52 19.92
C TYR A 316 -7.89 9.70 18.78
N PHE A 317 -8.63 8.71 18.27
CA PHE A 317 -8.11 7.85 17.21
C PHE A 317 -9.22 7.27 16.33
N ASP A 318 -9.01 7.29 15.01
CA ASP A 318 -9.87 6.63 14.02
C ASP A 318 -9.02 5.69 13.18
N THR A 319 -9.26 4.38 13.28
CA THR A 319 -8.43 3.36 12.62
C THR A 319 -8.53 3.41 11.10
N MET A 320 -9.66 3.86 10.53
CA MET A 320 -9.83 4.04 9.10
C MET A 320 -8.92 5.18 8.58
N LEU A 321 -8.85 6.28 9.32
CA LEU A 321 -7.94 7.39 8.99
C LEU A 321 -6.48 7.01 9.19
N ALA A 322 -6.17 6.26 10.25
CA ALA A 322 -4.82 5.75 10.48
C ALA A 322 -4.35 4.83 9.33
N SER A 323 -5.21 3.91 8.88
CA SER A 323 -4.96 3.05 7.71
C SER A 323 -4.73 3.88 6.45
N TYR A 324 -5.52 4.94 6.22
CA TYR A 324 -5.33 5.84 5.09
C TYR A 324 -3.98 6.57 5.12
N VAL A 325 -3.54 7.06 6.28
CA VAL A 325 -2.23 7.71 6.41
C VAL A 325 -1.09 6.73 6.13
N LEU A 326 -1.24 5.47 6.52
CA LEU A 326 -0.25 4.42 6.26
C LEU A 326 -0.18 4.04 4.77
N ASN A 327 -1.33 3.92 4.10
CA ASN A 327 -1.40 3.55 2.68
C ASN A 327 -2.52 4.29 1.95
N ALA A 328 -2.26 5.52 1.52
CA ALA A 328 -3.23 6.35 0.82
C ALA A 328 -3.62 5.83 -0.58
N ALA A 329 -2.88 4.85 -1.12
CA ALA A 329 -3.16 4.23 -2.42
C ALA A 329 -4.15 3.06 -2.33
N ALA A 330 -4.41 2.54 -1.12
CA ALA A 330 -5.39 1.49 -0.93
C ALA A 330 -6.79 1.99 -1.30
N THR A 331 -7.57 1.13 -1.95
CA THR A 331 -8.94 1.48 -2.40
C THR A 331 -10.00 1.24 -1.31
N ARG A 332 -9.62 0.56 -0.22
CA ARG A 332 -10.48 0.22 0.92
C ARG A 332 -9.67 0.29 2.20
N HIS A 333 -10.34 0.71 3.27
CA HIS A 333 -9.79 0.80 4.62
C HIS A 333 -10.79 0.19 5.61
N GLY A 334 -11.34 -0.98 5.29
CA GLY A 334 -12.19 -1.75 6.21
C GLY A 334 -11.37 -2.40 7.32
N MET A 335 -12.05 -3.00 8.29
CA MET A 335 -11.40 -3.84 9.32
C MET A 335 -11.28 -5.32 8.88
N ASP A 336 -11.78 -5.68 7.69
CA ASP A 336 -11.88 -7.04 7.15
C ASP A 336 -10.68 -7.51 6.32
#